data_AF-A0A8J4SLA8-F1
#
_entry.id   AF-A0A8J4SLA8-F1
#
_cell.length_a   1.000
_cell.length_b   1.000
_cell.length_c   1.000
_cell.angle_alpha   90.00
_cell.angle_beta   90.00
_cell.angle_gamma   90.00
#
_symmetry.space_group_name_H-M   'P 1'
#
loop_
_entity.id
_entity.type
_entity.pdbx_description
1 polymer ?
#
loop_
_entity_poly.entity_id
_entity_poly.type
_entity_poly.pdbx_seq_one_letter_code
_entity_poly.pdbx_strand_id
1 'polypeptide(L)'
;MKARFIQSLKIQMGKMMEQGPVLVISFQAQQINCIRDKHGSVREGDPHKVLRVTHVWALCRDQSEFHPWAAWRLLDIAMMPTEQWL
;
A
#
# COMPACT_ATOMS: atom_id res chain seq x y z
N MET A 1 4.87 -7.97 -7.41
CA MET A 1 3.83 -6.93 -7.57
C MET A 1 4.41 -5.78 -8.36
N LYS A 2 3.75 -5.36 -9.45
CA LYS A 2 4.16 -4.17 -10.21
C LYS A 2 3.04 -3.14 -10.17
N ALA A 3 3.26 -2.01 -9.51
CA ALA A 3 2.36 -0.87 -9.57
C ALA A 3 2.60 -0.11 -10.88
N ARG A 4 1.52 0.21 -11.61
CA ARG A 4 1.57 1.02 -12.84
C ARG A 4 1.22 2.47 -12.59
N PHE A 5 0.19 2.69 -11.78
CA PHE A 5 -0.39 4.01 -11.58
C PHE A 5 -0.97 4.13 -10.18
N ILE A 6 -0.78 5.29 -9.55
CA ILE A 6 -1.29 5.63 -8.22
C ILE A 6 -2.07 6.94 -8.36
N GLN A 7 -3.29 6.98 -7.81
CA GLN A 7 -4.17 8.14 -7.84
C GLN A 7 -4.96 8.28 -6.54
N SER A 8 -5.60 9.45 -6.40
CA SER A 8 -6.58 9.71 -5.34
C SER A 8 -6.04 9.51 -3.93
N LEU A 9 -4.81 9.99 -3.68
CA LEU A 9 -4.21 9.96 -2.35
C LEU A 9 -4.99 10.89 -1.40
N LYS A 10 -5.43 10.34 -0.28
CA LYS A 10 -6.21 11.03 0.75
C LYS A 10 -5.70 10.65 2.13
N ILE A 11 -5.76 11.60 3.05
CA ILE A 11 -5.61 11.32 4.48
C ILE A 11 -6.98 10.91 5.00
N GLN A 12 -7.05 9.74 5.64
CA GLN A 12 -8.28 9.22 6.24
C GLN A 12 -8.43 9.68 7.69
N MET A 13 -7.34 9.58 8.47
CA MET A 13 -7.33 10.00 9.87
C MET A 13 -5.91 10.27 10.35
N GLY A 14 -5.78 11.09 11.38
CA GLY A 14 -4.59 11.22 12.21
C GLY A 14 -4.96 11.00 13.67
N LYS A 15 -4.22 10.17 14.39
CA LYS A 15 -4.50 9.85 15.80
C LYS A 15 -3.21 9.66 16.58
N MET A 16 -3.20 10.12 17.83
CA MET A 16 -2.13 9.79 18.78
C MET A 16 -2.33 8.39 19.34
N MET A 17 -1.29 7.56 19.24
CA MET A 17 -1.20 6.22 19.82
C MET A 17 -0.03 6.19 20.80
N GLU A 18 0.09 5.11 21.58
CA GLU A 18 1.18 4.94 22.55
C GLU A 18 2.57 5.02 21.89
N GLN A 19 2.70 4.47 20.68
CA GLN A 19 3.94 4.44 19.91
C GLN A 19 4.28 5.77 19.22
N GLY A 20 3.33 6.72 19.18
CA GLY A 20 3.50 8.02 18.53
C GLY A 20 2.29 8.45 17.68
N PRO A 21 2.45 9.54 16.90
CA PRO A 21 1.43 10.00 15.96
C PRO A 21 1.28 9.00 14.82
N VAL A 22 0.06 8.54 14.57
CA VAL A 22 -0.29 7.67 13.46
C VAL A 22 -1.11 8.43 12.43
N LEU A 23 -0.72 8.31 11.16
CA LEU A 23 -1.42 8.83 10.00
C LEU A 23 -1.91 7.68 9.16
N VAL A 24 -3.22 7.62 8.90
CA VAL A 24 -3.79 6.65 7.98
C VAL A 24 -4.05 7.35 6.65
N ILE A 25 -3.45 6.84 5.59
CA ILE A 25 -3.64 7.32 4.22
C ILE A 25 -4.38 6.26 3.41
N SER A 26 -5.14 6.69 2.41
CA SER A 26 -5.67 5.81 1.40
C SER A 26 -5.38 6.32 0.01
N PHE A 27 -5.20 5.39 -0.93
CA PHE A 27 -4.98 5.70 -2.34
C PHE A 27 -5.47 4.54 -3.20
N GLN A 28 -5.68 4.79 -4.48
CA GLN A 28 -6.01 3.75 -5.45
C GLN A 28 -4.79 3.49 -6.34
N ALA A 29 -4.46 2.21 -6.51
CA ALA A 29 -3.38 1.79 -7.39
C ALA A 29 -3.89 0.82 -8.45
N GLN A 30 -3.40 0.97 -9.68
CA GLN A 30 -3.46 -0.08 -10.69
C GLN A 30 -2.19 -0.91 -10.60
N GLN A 31 -2.33 -2.22 -10.40
CA GLN A 31 -1.21 -3.13 -10.21
C GLN A 31 -1.41 -4.48 -10.90
N ILE A 32 -0.30 -5.17 -11.15
CA ILE A 32 -0.29 -6.56 -11.60
C ILE A 32 0.26 -7.41 -10.47
N ASN A 33 -0.55 -8.40 -10.06
CA ASN A 33 -0.20 -9.36 -9.03
C ASN A 33 0.11 -10.69 -9.72
N CYS A 34 1.39 -11.03 -9.74
CA CYS A 34 1.93 -12.25 -10.30
C CYS A 34 3.16 -12.64 -9.48
N ILE A 35 3.13 -13.86 -8.94
CA ILE A 35 4.26 -14.48 -8.26
C ILE A 35 4.87 -15.47 -9.24
N ARG A 36 6.19 -15.36 -9.44
CA ARG A 36 6.97 -16.24 -10.31
C ARG A 36 7.96 -17.03 -9.48
N ASP A 37 8.22 -18.27 -9.89
CA ASP A 37 9.31 -19.05 -9.32
C ASP A 37 10.68 -18.63 -9.87
N LYS A 38 11.74 -19.27 -9.35
CA LYS A 38 13.12 -19.04 -9.79
C LYS A 38 13.37 -19.34 -11.28
N HIS A 39 12.50 -20.10 -11.93
CA HIS A 39 12.58 -20.44 -13.34
C HIS A 39 11.74 -19.49 -14.22
N GLY A 40 11.04 -18.54 -13.62
CA GLY A 40 10.21 -17.55 -14.31
C GLY A 40 8.78 -18.01 -14.58
N SER A 41 8.41 -19.24 -14.18
CA SER A 41 7.06 -19.77 -14.35
C SER A 41 6.11 -19.10 -13.34
N VAL A 42 4.90 -18.76 -13.81
CA VAL A 42 3.88 -18.15 -12.96
C VAL A 42 3.33 -19.20 -12.00
N ARG A 43 3.46 -18.93 -10.70
CA ARG A 43 2.92 -19.77 -9.63
C ARG A 43 1.57 -19.29 -9.15
N GLU A 44 1.37 -17.98 -9.10
CA GLU A 44 0.13 -17.37 -8.61
C GLU A 44 -0.17 -16.06 -9.33
N GLY A 45 -1.46 -15.79 -9.56
CA GLY A 45 -1.94 -14.60 -10.22
C GLY A 45 -1.80 -14.65 -11.74
N ASP A 46 -1.92 -13.48 -12.38
CA ASP A 46 -1.90 -13.35 -13.84
C ASP A 46 -0.99 -12.16 -14.22
N PRO A 47 0.07 -12.38 -15.01
CA PRO A 47 1.00 -11.33 -15.42
C PRO A 47 0.38 -10.29 -16.38
N HIS A 48 -0.80 -10.54 -16.94
CA HIS A 48 -1.50 -9.65 -17.87
C HIS A 48 -2.73 -8.98 -17.26
N LYS A 49 -3.28 -9.52 -16.17
CA LYS A 49 -4.43 -8.93 -15.48
C LYS A 49 -4.03 -7.70 -14.67
N VAL A 50 -4.59 -6.55 -15.04
CA VAL A 50 -4.46 -5.30 -14.26
C VAL A 50 -5.59 -5.24 -13.23
N LEU A 51 -5.22 -5.15 -11.96
CA LEU A 51 -6.14 -5.00 -10.84
C LEU A 51 -6.17 -3.54 -10.38
N ARG A 52 -7.37 -3.02 -10.14
CA ARG A 52 -7.55 -1.78 -9.38
C ARG A 52 -7.69 -2.15 -7.92
N VAL A 53 -6.81 -1.61 -7.08
CA VAL A 53 -6.76 -1.95 -5.66
C VAL A 53 -6.76 -0.66 -4.85
N THR A 54 -7.67 -0.58 -3.89
CA THR A 54 -7.65 0.48 -2.87
C THR A 54 -6.68 0.06 -1.78
N HIS A 55 -5.75 0.94 -1.43
CA HIS A 55 -4.78 0.73 -0.37
C HIS A 55 -5.13 1.64 0.79
N VAL A 56 -5.00 1.11 2.01
CA VAL A 56 -5.08 1.87 3.24
C VAL A 56 -3.83 1.55 4.05
N TRP A 57 -2.99 2.56 4.27
CA TRP A 57 -1.70 2.39 4.94
C TRP A 57 -1.71 3.18 6.25
N ALA A 58 -1.29 2.54 7.33
CA ALA A 58 -1.07 3.18 8.61
C ALA A 58 0.43 3.49 8.79
N LEU A 59 0.76 4.77 8.93
CA LEU A 59 2.13 5.26 9.09
C LEU A 59 2.30 5.83 10.51
N CYS A 60 3.30 5.38 11.24
CA CYS A 60 3.67 5.96 12.54
C CYS A 60 4.90 6.83 12.41
N ARG A 61 4.86 8.01 13.01
CA ARG A 61 6.01 8.89 13.09
C ARG A 61 6.86 8.53 14.30
N ASP A 62 8.10 8.10 14.06
CA ASP A 62 9.13 7.97 15.09
C ASP A 62 9.51 9.36 15.61
N GLN A 63 9.36 9.57 16.91
CA GLN A 63 9.66 10.84 17.56
C GLN A 63 11.15 11.04 17.87
N SER A 64 11.91 9.94 17.89
CA SER A 64 13.37 9.97 18.11
C SER A 64 14.16 10.32 16.85
N GLU A 65 13.58 10.10 15.67
CA GLU A 65 14.20 10.41 14.39
C GLU A 65 14.10 11.92 14.11
N PHE A 66 15.25 12.59 14.02
CA PHE A 66 15.31 14.02 13.76
C PHE A 66 15.03 14.33 12.29
N HIS A 67 15.43 13.44 11.37
CA HIS A 67 15.26 13.68 9.94
C HIS A 67 13.80 13.47 9.50
N PRO A 68 13.06 14.52 9.09
CA PRO A 68 11.61 14.45 8.93
C PRO A 68 11.17 13.49 7.81
N TRP A 69 11.99 13.29 6.77
CA TRP A 69 11.68 12.34 5.69
C TRP A 69 11.95 10.88 6.06
N ALA A 70 12.73 10.63 7.12
CA ALA A 70 13.05 9.27 7.58
C ALA A 70 12.20 8.85 8.79
N ALA A 71 11.51 9.81 9.43
CA ALA A 71 10.75 9.57 10.65
C ALA A 71 9.48 8.71 10.46
N TRP A 72 9.02 8.46 9.24
CA TRP A 72 7.78 7.72 9.00
C TRP A 72 8.03 6.23 8.76
N ARG A 73 7.37 5.39 9.56
CA ARG A 73 7.43 3.93 9.44
C ARG A 73 6.04 3.37 9.14
N LEU A 74 5.98 2.35 8.29
CA LEU A 74 4.75 1.64 7.99
C LEU A 74 4.42 0.66 9.11
N LEU A 75 3.24 0.82 9.71
CA LEU A 75 2.73 -0.09 10.74
C LEU A 75 1.90 -1.21 10.13
N ASP A 76 0.99 -0.85 9.23
CA ASP A 76 0.03 -1.80 8.67
C ASP A 76 -0.42 -1.38 7.27
N ILE A 77 -0.83 -2.38 6.49
CA ILE A 77 -1.32 -2.25 5.12
C ILE A 77 -2.58 -3.11 4.98
N ALA A 78 -3.67 -2.47 4.58
CA ALA A 78 -4.84 -3.16 4.05
C ALA A 78 -4.94 -2.91 2.53
N MET A 79 -5.26 -3.97 1.79
CA MET A 79 -5.43 -3.96 0.34
C MET A 79 -6.78 -4.55 -0.02
N MET A 80 -7.59 -3.78 -0.75
CA MET A 80 -8.91 -4.20 -1.19
C MET A 80 -8.98 -4.15 -2.71
N PRO A 81 -8.94 -5.31 -3.41
CA PRO A 81 -9.20 -5.36 -4.84
C PRO A 81 -10.61 -4.86 -5.10
N THR A 82 -10.77 -3.96 -6.07
CA THR A 82 -12.09 -3.57 -6.57
C THR A 82 -12.43 -4.53 -7.70
N GLU A 83 -13.26 -5.54 -7.41
CA GLU A 83 -13.81 -6.38 -8.49
C GLU A 83 -14.80 -5.55 -9.29
N GLN A 84 -14.46 -5.25 -10.54
CA GLN A 84 -15.44 -4.77 -11.51
C GLN A 84 -16.14 -6.00 -12.07
N TRP A 85 -17.33 -6.29 -11.56
CA TRP A 85 -18.28 -7.15 -12.25
C TRP A 85 -18.61 -6.47 -13.59
N LEU A 86 -18.28 -7.12 -14.70
CA LEU A 86 -18.77 -6.80 -16.03
C LEU A 86 -19.88 -7.79 -16.37
#